data_AF-A0A4W5KUM2-F1
#
_entry.id   AF-A0A4W5KUM2-F1
#
_cell.length_a   1.000
_cell.length_b   1.000
_cell.length_c   1.000
_cell.angle_alpha   90.00
_cell.angle_beta   90.00
_cell.angle_gamma   90.00
#
_symmetry.space_group_name_H-M   'P 1'
#
loop_
_entity.id
_entity.type
_entity.pdbx_description
1 polymer ?
#
loop_
_entity_poly.entity_id
_entity_poly.type
_entity_poly.pdbx_seq_one_letter_code
_entity_poly.pdbx_strand_id
1 'polypeptide(L)'
;MEVFKEAVDYLETQHIPVEAVGGTGPDPLEDDVFPEEDMFSPLQTDSMDLPDTPVLRTLEEMLVRRLMVLRTVLDSEKIYLNELETLLMPMKALKATAGTSQPVLSSQQVRTVFYQVPELRDLHRDFYTCLRDRLGPQIHPETDLGQGPGKEQGQMCFHLTVGDLFLKIVSQLGVYRGFIDNYESAVEIVRRCTQTDQRFRILAESMMFYNGSDKSKTKYTFEGKTKV
;
A
#
# COMPACT_ATOMS: atom_id res chain seq x y z
N MET A 1 -27.88 28.34 -6.35
CA MET A 1 -28.58 29.14 -5.31
C MET A 1 -29.77 28.40 -4.71
N GLU A 2 -30.43 27.48 -5.43
CA GLU A 2 -31.61 26.74 -4.93
C GLU A 2 -31.29 25.74 -3.82
N VAL A 3 -30.15 25.05 -3.89
CA VAL A 3 -29.72 24.03 -2.89
C VAL A 3 -29.51 24.62 -1.49
N PHE A 4 -29.12 25.89 -1.41
CA PHE A 4 -28.92 26.59 -0.14
C PHE A 4 -30.24 26.93 0.55
N LYS A 5 -31.31 27.11 -0.24
CA LYS A 5 -32.63 27.46 0.27
C LYS A 5 -33.34 26.23 0.84
N GLU A 6 -33.19 25.08 0.18
CA GLU A 6 -33.70 23.79 0.64
C GLU A 6 -33.08 23.36 1.98
N ALA A 7 -31.77 23.60 2.15
CA ALA A 7 -31.09 23.31 3.42
C ALA A 7 -31.56 24.21 4.57
N VAL A 8 -31.85 25.49 4.31
CA VAL A 8 -32.34 26.42 5.33
C VAL A 8 -33.78 26.10 5.73
N ASP A 9 -34.66 25.82 4.76
CA ASP A 9 -36.05 25.41 5.03
C ASP A 9 -36.10 24.11 5.86
N TYR A 10 -35.20 23.16 5.60
CA TYR A 10 -35.09 21.91 6.37
C TYR A 10 -34.70 22.16 7.83
N LEU A 11 -33.77 23.09 8.08
CA LEU A 11 -33.33 23.42 9.44
C LEU A 11 -34.43 24.15 10.24
N GLU A 12 -35.19 25.02 9.58
CA GLU A 12 -36.37 25.67 10.17
C GLU A 12 -37.47 24.66 10.52
N THR A 13 -37.67 23.63 9.70
CA THR A 13 -38.67 22.57 9.99
C THR A 13 -38.26 21.68 11.18
N GLN A 14 -36.97 21.56 11.46
CA GLN A 14 -36.46 20.82 12.61
C GLN A 14 -36.34 21.68 13.88
N HIS A 15 -36.83 22.93 13.86
CA HIS A 15 -36.68 23.90 14.95
C HIS A 15 -35.21 24.13 15.37
N ILE A 16 -34.27 24.00 14.43
CA ILE A 16 -32.84 24.25 14.67
C ILE A 16 -32.56 25.71 14.32
N PRO A 17 -32.09 26.55 15.29
CA PRO A 17 -31.83 27.96 15.02
C PRO A 17 -30.65 28.10 14.05
N VAL A 18 -30.86 28.77 12.92
CA VAL A 18 -29.78 29.16 12.02
C VAL A 18 -29.31 30.55 12.44
N GLU A 19 -28.33 30.61 13.35
CA GLU A 19 -27.77 31.87 13.77
C GLU A 19 -26.91 32.49 12.65
N ALA A 20 -27.29 33.69 12.22
CA ALA A 20 -26.44 34.52 11.39
C ALA A 20 -25.22 34.96 12.22
N VAL A 21 -24.02 34.74 11.69
CA VAL A 21 -22.76 35.19 12.29
C VAL A 21 -22.81 36.71 12.52
N GLY A 22 -23.05 37.11 13.77
CA GLY A 22 -22.98 38.50 14.19
C GLY A 22 -23.76 38.78 15.47
N GLY A 23 -23.09 38.69 16.63
CA GLY A 23 -23.60 39.31 17.85
C GLY A 23 -23.13 38.67 19.16
N THR A 24 -22.36 39.43 19.93
CA THR A 24 -22.00 39.28 21.34
C THR A 24 -23.19 39.00 22.28
N GLY A 25 -23.12 37.94 23.11
CA GLY A 25 -23.97 37.74 24.30
C GLY A 25 -23.90 36.31 24.86
N PRO A 26 -24.05 36.09 26.18
CA PRO A 26 -23.70 34.83 26.85
C PRO A 26 -24.86 33.82 26.81
N ASP A 27 -24.56 32.56 26.50
CA ASP A 27 -25.57 31.50 26.45
C ASP A 27 -25.59 30.70 27.79
N PRO A 28 -26.73 30.63 28.50
CA PRO A 28 -26.86 29.98 29.79
C PRO A 28 -27.63 28.66 29.66
N LEU A 29 -26.94 27.52 29.50
CA LEU A 29 -27.49 26.20 29.80
C LEU A 29 -26.36 25.26 30.24
N GLU A 30 -25.97 25.42 31.51
CA GLU A 30 -25.31 24.37 32.30
C GLU A 30 -26.40 23.40 32.78
N ASP A 31 -26.34 22.14 32.37
CA ASP A 31 -26.77 21.00 33.18
C ASP A 31 -26.16 19.71 32.59
N ASP A 32 -24.90 19.48 32.93
CA ASP A 32 -24.18 18.25 32.62
C ASP A 32 -24.60 17.13 33.60
N VAL A 33 -25.11 16.03 33.05
CA VAL A 33 -25.70 14.88 33.76
C VAL A 33 -24.62 13.84 34.12
N PHE A 34 -23.44 14.24 34.58
CA PHE A 34 -22.45 13.28 35.08
C PHE A 34 -21.65 13.85 36.26
N PRO A 35 -21.75 13.26 37.47
CA PRO A 35 -20.99 13.74 38.62
C PRO A 35 -19.51 13.35 38.53
N GLU A 36 -18.68 14.35 38.81
CA GLU A 36 -17.22 14.33 38.94
C GLU A 36 -16.74 13.33 40.03
N GLU A 37 -15.72 12.51 39.73
CA GLU A 37 -14.77 12.06 40.76
C GLU A 37 -13.33 12.20 40.24
N ASP A 38 -12.60 13.07 40.94
CA ASP A 38 -11.21 13.50 40.74
C ASP A 38 -10.19 12.35 40.74
N MET A 39 -9.36 12.26 39.69
CA MET A 39 -8.00 11.71 39.85
C MET A 39 -7.04 12.10 38.72
N PHE A 40 -6.86 13.39 38.40
CA PHE A 40 -5.67 13.83 37.67
C PHE A 40 -5.11 15.11 38.28
N SER A 41 -4.12 14.94 39.15
CA SER A 41 -3.32 16.03 39.71
C SER A 41 -2.54 16.78 38.61
N PRO A 42 -2.30 18.09 38.79
CA PRO A 42 -1.77 18.98 37.76
C PRO A 42 -0.24 19.08 37.83
N LEU A 43 0.51 18.31 37.02
CA LEU A 43 1.95 18.56 36.87
C LEU A 43 2.48 18.16 35.47
N GLN A 44 3.10 19.16 34.83
CA GLN A 44 4.05 19.10 33.71
C GLN A 44 3.44 18.93 32.30
N THR A 45 3.05 20.07 31.73
CA THR A 45 3.28 20.36 30.31
C THR A 45 4.78 20.29 30.03
N ASP A 46 5.31 19.08 29.91
CA ASP A 46 6.52 18.86 29.14
C ASP A 46 6.08 19.01 27.69
N SER A 47 6.51 20.10 27.05
CA SER A 47 6.30 20.34 25.64
C SER A 47 6.87 19.15 24.91
N MET A 48 6.01 18.22 24.49
CA MET A 48 6.35 17.21 23.51
C MET A 48 6.64 17.99 22.23
N ASP A 49 7.90 18.40 22.08
CA ASP A 49 8.49 18.86 20.83
C ASP A 49 8.31 17.71 19.84
N LEU A 50 7.16 17.72 19.16
CA LEU A 50 7.04 17.11 17.86
C LEU A 50 8.19 17.67 17.05
N PRO A 51 9.05 16.82 16.44
CA PRO A 51 10.18 17.33 15.70
C PRO A 51 9.65 18.35 14.69
N ASP A 52 10.20 19.56 14.75
CA ASP A 52 9.90 20.64 13.81
C ASP A 52 9.73 20.01 12.44
N THR A 53 8.50 20.06 11.92
CA THR A 53 8.29 19.71 10.52
C THR A 53 9.24 20.62 9.76
N PRO A 54 10.22 20.11 9.00
CA PRO A 54 11.23 20.97 8.39
C PRO A 54 10.56 21.69 7.23
N VAL A 55 9.91 22.81 7.53
CA VAL A 55 9.13 23.65 6.61
C VAL A 55 10.04 24.51 5.73
N LEU A 56 11.37 24.51 5.96
CA LEU A 56 12.34 25.18 5.09
C LEU A 56 13.00 24.20 4.12
N ARG A 57 12.22 23.52 3.29
CA ARG A 57 12.75 22.72 2.17
C ARG A 57 12.37 23.39 0.87
N THR A 58 13.33 23.56 -0.03
CA THR A 58 13.05 24.11 -1.37
C THR A 58 12.13 23.15 -2.13
N LEU A 59 11.34 23.69 -3.06
CA LEU A 59 10.48 22.88 -3.93
C LEU A 59 11.28 21.81 -4.69
N GLU A 60 12.51 22.14 -5.08
CA GLU A 60 13.46 21.23 -5.72
C GLU A 60 13.85 20.07 -4.80
N GLU A 61 14.23 20.34 -3.56
CA GLU A 61 14.57 19.28 -2.61
C GLU A 61 13.37 18.36 -2.31
N MET A 62 12.16 18.92 -2.20
CA MET A 62 10.95 18.12 -2.01
C MET A 62 10.68 17.22 -3.21
N LEU A 63 10.91 17.74 -4.42
CA LEU A 63 10.77 16.97 -5.65
C LEU A 63 11.81 15.85 -5.75
N VAL A 64 13.08 16.11 -5.41
CA VAL A 64 14.13 15.08 -5.36
C VAL A 64 13.75 13.95 -4.40
N ARG A 65 13.29 14.29 -3.19
CA ARG A 65 12.83 13.29 -2.20
C ARG A 65 11.64 12.50 -2.73
N ARG A 66 10.66 13.16 -3.36
CA ARG A 66 9.51 12.50 -3.97
C ARG A 66 9.93 11.53 -5.07
N LEU A 67 10.83 11.92 -5.95
CA LEU A 67 11.36 11.06 -7.01
C LEU A 67 12.14 9.86 -6.44
N MET A 68 12.92 10.08 -5.37
CA MET A 68 13.62 9.00 -4.68
C MET A 68 12.64 7.96 -4.13
N VAL A 69 11.58 8.39 -3.43
CA VAL A 69 10.54 7.49 -2.92
C VAL A 69 9.88 6.72 -4.06
N LEU A 70 9.52 7.38 -5.16
CA LEU A 70 8.88 6.70 -6.30
C LEU A 70 9.82 5.69 -6.99
N ARG A 71 11.12 5.96 -7.05
CA ARG A 71 12.12 5.00 -7.53
C ARG A 71 12.25 3.79 -6.58
N THR A 72 12.26 4.02 -5.27
CA THR A 72 12.26 2.93 -4.28
C THR A 72 11.00 2.06 -4.40
N VAL A 73 9.83 2.68 -4.60
CA VAL A 73 8.59 1.95 -4.88
C VAL A 73 8.75 1.11 -6.15
N LEU A 74 9.26 1.68 -7.22
CA LEU A 74 9.48 0.97 -8.49
C LEU A 74 10.43 -0.23 -8.34
N ASP A 75 11.51 -0.08 -7.57
CA ASP A 75 12.47 -1.17 -7.31
C ASP A 75 11.84 -2.28 -6.46
N SER A 76 11.09 -1.91 -5.42
CA SER A 76 10.36 -2.88 -4.59
C SER A 76 9.30 -3.64 -5.40
N GLU A 77 8.64 -2.95 -6.32
CA GLU A 77 7.63 -3.52 -7.20
C GLU A 77 8.23 -4.50 -8.22
N LYS A 78 9.40 -4.18 -8.77
CA LYS A 78 10.17 -5.10 -9.62
C LYS A 78 10.51 -6.40 -8.89
N ILE A 79 10.96 -6.27 -7.64
CA ILE A 79 11.24 -7.43 -6.79
C ILE A 79 9.98 -8.25 -6.56
N TYR A 80 8.88 -7.60 -6.17
CA TYR A 80 7.61 -8.26 -5.89
C TYR A 80 7.06 -9.01 -7.11
N LEU A 81 7.13 -8.40 -8.30
CA LEU A 81 6.76 -9.04 -9.56
C LEU A 81 7.60 -10.28 -9.87
N ASN A 82 8.91 -10.24 -9.58
CA ASN A 82 9.77 -11.40 -9.76
C ASN A 82 9.36 -12.56 -8.85
N GLU A 83 9.01 -12.29 -7.59
CA GLU A 83 8.49 -13.32 -6.67
C GLU A 83 7.16 -13.92 -7.18
N LEU A 84 6.26 -13.07 -7.69
CA LEU A 84 5.00 -13.54 -8.27
C LEU A 84 5.23 -14.40 -9.53
N GLU A 85 6.15 -14.03 -10.42
CA GLU A 85 6.49 -14.84 -11.60
C GLU A 85 7.10 -16.19 -11.22
N THR A 86 7.98 -16.23 -10.20
CA THR A 86 8.52 -17.47 -9.64
C THR A 86 7.41 -18.41 -9.17
N LEU A 87 6.31 -17.89 -8.60
CA LEU A 87 5.13 -18.68 -8.23
C LEU A 87 4.29 -19.13 -9.43
N LEU A 88 4.27 -18.36 -10.53
CA LEU A 88 3.48 -18.69 -11.73
C LEU A 88 4.10 -19.81 -12.57
N MET A 89 5.43 -19.98 -12.56
CA MET A 89 6.11 -21.09 -13.24
C MET A 89 5.63 -22.49 -12.78
N PRO A 90 5.70 -22.84 -11.49
CA PRO A 90 5.21 -24.12 -10.97
C PRO A 90 3.69 -24.23 -11.08
N MET A 91 2.94 -23.13 -10.97
CA MET A 91 1.50 -23.13 -11.24
C MET A 91 1.19 -23.67 -12.64
N LYS A 92 1.88 -23.16 -13.68
CA LYS A 92 1.67 -23.62 -15.07
C LYS A 92 1.98 -25.10 -15.23
N ALA A 93 3.07 -25.58 -14.63
CA ALA A 93 3.45 -26.99 -14.65
C ALA A 93 2.42 -27.88 -13.92
N LEU A 94 2.00 -27.49 -12.72
CA LEU A 94 1.00 -28.22 -11.94
C LEU A 94 -0.36 -28.22 -12.63
N LYS A 95 -0.77 -27.10 -13.24
CA LYS A 95 -1.99 -27.01 -14.03
C LYS A 95 -1.96 -27.93 -15.27
N ALA A 96 -0.83 -28.03 -15.96
CA ALA A 96 -0.67 -28.92 -17.10
C ALA A 96 -0.75 -30.41 -16.71
N THR A 97 -0.23 -30.77 -15.53
CA THR A 97 -0.25 -32.15 -15.03
C THR A 97 -1.58 -32.55 -14.38
N ALA A 98 -2.40 -31.58 -13.96
CA ALA A 98 -3.66 -31.82 -13.26
C ALA A 98 -4.71 -32.63 -14.06
N GLY A 99 -4.62 -32.65 -15.40
CA GLY A 99 -5.50 -33.42 -16.28
C GLY A 99 -4.98 -34.81 -16.65
N THR A 100 -3.82 -35.21 -16.13
CA THR A 100 -3.22 -36.52 -16.40
C THR A 100 -3.78 -37.60 -15.48
N SER A 101 -3.50 -38.88 -15.76
CA SER A 101 -3.93 -40.01 -14.92
C SER A 101 -3.29 -40.04 -13.53
N GLN A 102 -2.20 -39.29 -13.29
CA GLN A 102 -1.50 -39.24 -12.01
C GLN A 102 -1.07 -37.81 -11.64
N PRO A 103 -2.06 -36.92 -11.36
CA PRO A 103 -1.77 -35.53 -11.06
C PRO A 103 -1.01 -35.40 -9.73
N VAL A 104 -0.12 -34.41 -9.63
CA VAL A 104 0.54 -34.03 -8.37
C VAL A 104 -0.45 -33.29 -7.46
N LEU A 105 -1.24 -32.40 -8.08
CA LEU A 105 -2.37 -31.73 -7.47
C LEU A 105 -3.57 -31.83 -8.42
N SER A 106 -4.76 -32.05 -7.87
CA SER A 106 -6.00 -31.96 -8.65
C SER A 106 -6.19 -30.54 -9.19
N SER A 107 -6.98 -30.38 -10.26
CA SER A 107 -7.27 -29.06 -10.83
C SER A 107 -7.96 -28.11 -9.85
N GLN A 108 -8.67 -28.64 -8.85
CA GLN A 108 -9.27 -27.83 -7.79
C GLN A 108 -8.19 -27.36 -6.80
N GLN A 109 -7.31 -28.25 -6.36
CA GLN A 109 -6.19 -27.88 -5.47
C GLN A 109 -5.27 -26.85 -6.12
N VAL A 110 -4.94 -26.98 -7.41
CA VAL A 110 -4.15 -25.97 -8.13
C VAL A 110 -4.87 -24.62 -8.12
N ARG A 111 -6.19 -24.60 -8.34
CA ARG A 111 -6.99 -23.37 -8.30
C ARG A 111 -6.99 -22.72 -6.93
N THR A 112 -7.10 -23.51 -5.86
CA THR A 112 -7.06 -23.00 -4.47
C THR A 112 -5.66 -22.51 -4.10
N VAL A 113 -4.60 -23.26 -4.41
CA VAL A 113 -3.23 -22.89 -4.03
C VAL A 113 -2.76 -21.60 -4.71
N PHE A 114 -3.15 -21.40 -5.97
CA PHE A 114 -2.74 -20.22 -6.76
C PHE A 114 -3.87 -19.22 -7.01
N TYR A 115 -4.90 -19.24 -6.16
CA TYR A 115 -6.05 -18.35 -6.31
C TYR A 115 -5.61 -16.89 -6.33
N GLN A 116 -6.04 -16.12 -7.34
CA GLN A 116 -5.75 -14.70 -7.52
C GLN A 116 -4.27 -14.28 -7.67
N VAL A 117 -3.32 -15.22 -7.67
CA VAL A 117 -1.90 -14.93 -7.91
C VAL A 117 -1.65 -14.33 -9.30
N PRO A 118 -2.22 -14.86 -10.41
CA PRO A 118 -2.09 -14.24 -11.73
C PRO A 118 -2.67 -12.82 -11.80
N GLU A 119 -3.82 -12.61 -11.18
CA GLU A 119 -4.53 -11.33 -11.13
C GLU A 119 -3.75 -10.28 -10.33
N LEU A 120 -3.18 -10.66 -9.17
CA LEU A 120 -2.25 -9.81 -8.42
C LEU A 120 -1.04 -9.43 -9.26
N ARG A 121 -0.44 -10.40 -9.96
CA ARG A 121 0.71 -10.14 -10.85
C ARG A 121 0.35 -9.15 -11.95
N ASP A 122 -0.81 -9.32 -12.58
CA ASP A 122 -1.27 -8.41 -13.64
C ASP A 122 -1.53 -6.99 -13.12
N LEU A 123 -2.18 -6.87 -11.95
CA LEU A 123 -2.41 -5.59 -11.26
C LEU A 123 -1.10 -4.84 -10.99
N HIS A 124 -0.14 -5.53 -10.38
CA HIS A 124 1.17 -4.98 -10.04
C HIS A 124 2.02 -4.69 -11.30
N ARG A 125 1.92 -5.53 -12.35
CA ARG A 125 2.65 -5.30 -13.61
C ARG A 125 2.17 -4.01 -14.28
N ASP A 126 0.86 -3.77 -14.28
CA ASP A 126 0.27 -2.56 -14.82
C ASP A 126 0.72 -1.32 -14.02
N PHE A 127 0.65 -1.36 -12.69
CA PHE A 127 1.16 -0.30 -11.83
C PHE A 127 2.65 -0.01 -12.08
N TYR A 128 3.49 -1.04 -12.06
CA TYR A 128 4.92 -0.95 -12.35
C TYR A 128 5.20 -0.29 -13.70
N THR A 129 4.53 -0.76 -14.75
CA THR A 129 4.73 -0.28 -16.12
C THR A 129 4.35 1.19 -16.23
N CYS A 130 3.16 1.56 -15.75
CA CYS A 130 2.71 2.95 -15.77
C CYS A 130 3.59 3.88 -14.91
N LEU A 131 4.04 3.42 -13.73
CA LEU A 131 4.91 4.22 -12.88
C LEU A 131 6.29 4.42 -13.52
N ARG A 132 6.89 3.36 -14.08
CA ARG A 132 8.16 3.43 -14.80
C ARG A 132 8.08 4.39 -15.99
N ASP A 133 7.02 4.29 -16.78
CA ASP A 133 6.87 5.09 -17.99
C ASP A 133 6.70 6.58 -17.65
N ARG A 134 6.04 6.90 -16.51
CA ARG A 134 5.94 8.28 -16.00
C ARG A 134 7.22 8.82 -15.38
N LEU A 135 8.01 7.96 -14.72
CA LEU A 135 9.32 8.34 -14.19
C LEU A 135 10.33 8.58 -15.31
N GLY A 136 10.14 7.91 -16.47
CA GLY A 136 10.97 8.04 -17.65
C GLY A 136 12.43 7.61 -17.42
N PRO A 137 13.24 7.54 -18.49
CA PRO A 137 14.68 7.44 -18.36
C PRO A 137 15.25 8.83 -18.07
N GLN A 138 15.26 9.32 -16.83
CA GLN A 138 15.87 10.64 -16.53
C GLN A 138 16.92 10.59 -15.42
N ILE A 139 18.16 10.74 -15.90
CA ILE A 139 19.36 11.41 -15.40
C ILE A 139 19.60 11.31 -13.89
N HIS A 140 20.70 10.61 -13.56
CA HIS A 140 21.37 10.73 -12.28
C HIS A 140 21.54 12.21 -11.90
N PRO A 141 21.20 12.63 -10.67
CA PRO A 141 21.50 13.99 -10.18
C PRO A 141 23.02 14.33 -10.16
N GLU A 142 23.89 13.40 -10.56
CA GLU A 142 25.33 13.43 -10.29
C GLU A 142 26.19 13.43 -11.56
N THR A 143 25.62 13.68 -12.75
CA THR A 143 26.45 13.75 -13.97
C THR A 143 26.09 14.97 -14.81
N ASP A 144 27.13 15.76 -15.06
CA ASP A 144 27.24 16.91 -15.96
C ASP A 144 26.79 18.29 -15.43
N LEU A 145 27.60 18.81 -14.50
CA LEU A 145 28.13 20.19 -14.56
C LEU A 145 29.05 20.35 -15.80
N GLY A 146 28.51 20.04 -16.99
CA GLY A 146 29.21 20.07 -18.27
C GLY A 146 28.38 20.85 -19.27
N GLN A 147 28.76 22.10 -19.51
CA GLN A 147 28.09 23.07 -20.38
C GLN A 147 27.90 22.55 -21.82
N GLY A 148 26.68 22.70 -22.33
CA GLY A 148 26.38 22.67 -23.77
C GLY A 148 25.14 23.51 -24.05
N PRO A 149 25.17 24.49 -24.97
CA PRO A 149 24.00 25.31 -25.25
C PRO A 149 23.08 24.56 -26.21
N GLY A 150 21.82 24.32 -25.81
CA GLY A 150 20.77 23.96 -26.78
C GLY A 150 20.00 22.67 -26.54
N LYS A 151 19.83 22.22 -25.29
CA LYS A 151 18.73 21.31 -24.95
C LYS A 151 18.08 21.80 -23.67
N GLU A 152 16.76 21.75 -23.66
CA GLU A 152 15.83 22.21 -22.61
C GLU A 152 15.98 21.31 -21.36
N GLN A 153 17.15 21.43 -20.73
CA GLN A 153 17.57 20.66 -19.59
C GLN A 153 17.09 21.41 -18.34
N GLY A 154 16.07 20.84 -17.69
CA GLY A 154 15.67 21.31 -16.35
C GLY A 154 14.25 21.86 -16.24
N GLN A 155 13.27 21.27 -16.93
CA GLN A 155 11.94 21.21 -16.31
C GLN A 155 11.85 19.88 -15.58
N MET A 156 12.44 19.83 -14.38
CA MET A 156 12.08 18.82 -13.40
C MET A 156 10.55 18.80 -13.36
N CYS A 157 9.93 17.65 -13.66
CA CYS A 157 8.49 17.58 -13.87
C CYS A 157 7.77 17.80 -12.53
N PHE A 158 7.60 19.06 -12.13
CA PHE A 158 6.86 19.48 -10.94
C PHE A 158 5.39 19.02 -11.03
N HIS A 159 4.91 18.75 -12.25
CA HIS A 159 3.59 18.20 -12.54
C HIS A 159 3.57 16.68 -12.70
N LEU A 160 4.60 15.94 -12.22
CA LEU A 160 4.52 14.49 -12.18
C LEU A 160 3.38 14.07 -11.24
N THR A 161 2.27 13.63 -11.80
CA THR A 161 1.13 13.08 -11.04
C THR A 161 1.16 11.57 -11.17
N VAL A 162 1.10 10.88 -10.03
CA VAL A 162 1.09 9.41 -9.95
C VAL A 162 -0.05 8.88 -9.09
N GLY A 163 -0.81 9.78 -8.43
CA GLY A 163 -1.85 9.40 -7.46
C GLY A 163 -2.95 8.54 -8.06
N ASP A 164 -3.31 8.77 -9.31
CA ASP A 164 -4.26 7.96 -10.08
C ASP A 164 -3.81 6.51 -10.25
N LEU A 165 -2.49 6.23 -10.29
CA LEU A 165 -1.98 4.85 -10.31
C LEU A 165 -2.27 4.12 -8.99
N PHE A 166 -2.11 4.81 -7.86
CA PHE A 166 -2.44 4.26 -6.54
C PHE A 166 -3.95 4.08 -6.37
N LEU A 167 -4.75 5.06 -6.82
CA LEU A 167 -6.21 4.94 -6.82
C LEU A 167 -6.68 3.74 -7.66
N LYS A 168 -6.01 3.44 -8.77
CA LYS A 168 -6.28 2.25 -9.57
C LYS A 168 -6.04 0.95 -8.80
N ILE A 169 -4.98 0.85 -8.00
CA ILE A 169 -4.76 -0.30 -7.08
C ILE A 169 -5.89 -0.37 -6.04
N VAL A 170 -6.23 0.75 -5.41
CA VAL A 170 -7.29 0.81 -4.38
C VAL A 170 -8.64 0.34 -4.94
N SER A 171 -8.97 0.71 -6.19
CA SER A 171 -10.20 0.26 -6.85
C SER A 171 -10.26 -1.26 -7.08
N GLN A 172 -9.13 -1.96 -6.99
CA GLN A 172 -8.98 -3.39 -7.25
C GLN A 172 -8.64 -4.19 -5.98
N LEU A 173 -8.85 -3.62 -4.78
CA LEU A 173 -8.63 -4.31 -3.50
C LEU A 173 -9.43 -5.61 -3.34
N GLY A 174 -10.49 -5.82 -4.12
CA GLY A 174 -11.20 -7.09 -4.18
C GLY A 174 -10.31 -8.28 -4.56
N VAL A 175 -9.24 -8.06 -5.33
CA VAL A 175 -8.23 -9.09 -5.67
C VAL A 175 -7.33 -9.43 -4.47
N TYR A 176 -7.07 -8.50 -3.56
CA TYR A 176 -6.36 -8.85 -2.33
C TYR A 176 -7.29 -9.57 -1.37
N ARG A 177 -8.55 -9.11 -1.27
CA ARG A 177 -9.53 -9.72 -0.39
C ARG A 177 -9.71 -11.20 -0.72
N GLY A 178 -9.94 -11.55 -1.98
CA GLY A 178 -10.10 -12.96 -2.33
C GLY A 178 -8.83 -13.79 -2.09
N PHE A 179 -7.64 -13.25 -2.34
CA PHE A 179 -6.37 -13.92 -2.08
C PHE A 179 -6.20 -14.21 -0.58
N ILE A 180 -6.46 -13.21 0.27
CA ILE A 180 -6.36 -13.31 1.73
C ILE A 180 -7.41 -14.27 2.28
N ASP A 181 -8.67 -14.14 1.85
CA ASP A 181 -9.78 -15.00 2.28
C ASP A 181 -9.49 -16.49 1.96
N ASN A 182 -8.78 -16.76 0.86
CA ASN A 182 -8.38 -18.11 0.44
C ASN A 182 -7.06 -18.60 1.08
N TYR A 183 -6.27 -17.72 1.69
CA TYR A 183 -4.89 -18.02 2.10
C TYR A 183 -4.78 -19.25 3.01
N GLU A 184 -5.65 -19.35 4.02
CA GLU A 184 -5.66 -20.48 4.95
C GLU A 184 -5.86 -21.82 4.23
N SER A 185 -6.83 -21.88 3.30
CA SER A 185 -7.10 -23.07 2.50
C SER A 185 -5.94 -23.44 1.59
N ALA A 186 -5.28 -22.45 0.98
CA ALA A 186 -4.10 -22.68 0.15
C ALA A 186 -2.94 -23.27 0.98
N VAL A 187 -2.65 -22.69 2.14
CA VAL A 187 -1.59 -23.17 3.04
C VAL A 187 -1.87 -24.58 3.53
N GLU A 188 -3.12 -24.91 3.86
CA GLU A 188 -3.48 -26.25 4.31
C GLU A 188 -3.22 -27.31 3.22
N ILE A 189 -3.59 -27.01 1.97
CA ILE A 189 -3.35 -27.90 0.83
C ILE A 189 -1.85 -28.07 0.60
N VAL A 190 -1.08 -26.97 0.56
CA VAL A 190 0.38 -27.03 0.39
C VAL A 190 1.00 -27.89 1.50
N ARG A 191 0.64 -27.65 2.76
CA ARG A 191 1.16 -28.41 3.91
C ARG A 191 0.87 -29.90 3.77
N ARG A 192 -0.38 -30.25 3.44
CA ARG A 192 -0.81 -31.65 3.26
C ARG A 192 -0.03 -32.32 2.13
N CYS A 193 0.06 -31.67 0.97
CA CYS A 193 0.72 -32.22 -0.21
C CYS A 193 2.23 -32.36 -0.03
N THR A 194 2.88 -31.44 0.69
CA THR A 194 4.31 -31.57 1.06
C THR A 194 4.57 -32.79 1.95
N GLN A 195 3.60 -33.19 2.77
CA GLN A 195 3.71 -34.38 3.64
C GLN A 195 3.39 -35.68 2.90
N THR A 196 2.49 -35.66 1.91
CA THR A 196 1.97 -36.88 1.27
C THR A 196 2.57 -37.19 -0.11
N ASP A 197 3.01 -36.20 -0.89
CA ASP A 197 3.53 -36.40 -2.25
C ASP A 197 5.00 -35.93 -2.36
N GLN A 198 5.88 -36.88 -2.64
CA GLN A 198 7.32 -36.63 -2.80
C GLN A 198 7.65 -35.66 -3.95
N ARG A 199 6.89 -35.73 -5.05
CA ARG A 199 7.10 -34.88 -6.23
C ARG A 199 6.79 -33.43 -5.88
N PHE A 200 5.70 -33.21 -5.13
CA PHE A 200 5.35 -31.88 -4.65
C PHE A 200 6.37 -31.34 -3.64
N ARG A 201 6.85 -32.19 -2.72
CA ARG A 201 7.90 -31.81 -1.75
C ARG A 201 9.18 -31.31 -2.44
N ILE A 202 9.69 -32.08 -3.41
CA ILE A 202 10.90 -31.68 -4.17
C ILE A 202 10.66 -30.36 -4.91
N LEU A 203 9.48 -30.20 -5.52
CA LEU A 203 9.10 -28.94 -6.19
C LEU A 203 9.08 -27.77 -5.20
N ALA A 204 8.45 -27.94 -4.04
CA ALA A 204 8.35 -26.91 -3.00
C ALA A 204 9.72 -26.49 -2.47
N GLU A 205 10.59 -27.44 -2.19
CA GLU A 205 11.97 -27.18 -1.76
C GLU A 205 12.75 -26.40 -2.82
N SER A 206 12.65 -26.79 -4.09
CA SER A 206 13.34 -26.10 -5.18
C SER A 206 12.97 -24.61 -5.26
N MET A 207 11.70 -24.25 -5.04
CA MET A 207 11.26 -22.85 -5.00
C MET A 207 11.88 -22.08 -3.83
N MET A 208 12.01 -22.70 -2.66
CA MET A 208 12.62 -22.05 -1.49
C MET A 208 14.11 -21.77 -1.69
N PHE A 209 14.82 -22.63 -2.43
CA PHE A 209 16.26 -22.45 -2.71
C PHE A 209 16.55 -21.40 -3.78
N TYR A 210 15.71 -21.25 -4.81
CA TYR A 210 15.85 -20.18 -5.80
C TYR A 210 15.72 -18.78 -5.17
N ASN A 211 14.94 -18.66 -4.09
CA ASN A 211 14.78 -17.42 -3.34
C ASN A 211 15.92 -17.17 -2.32
N GLY A 212 16.87 -18.11 -2.17
CA GLY A 212 17.90 -18.10 -1.12
C GLY A 212 19.28 -17.58 -1.54
N SER A 213 19.53 -17.31 -2.82
CA SER A 213 20.86 -16.86 -3.27
C SER A 213 21.06 -15.33 -3.23
N ASP A 214 20.00 -14.54 -3.03
CA ASP A 214 20.13 -13.09 -2.93
C ASP A 214 18.98 -12.50 -2.09
N LYS A 215 19.23 -12.35 -0.78
CA LYS A 215 18.75 -11.24 0.06
C LYS A 215 19.22 -11.37 1.51
N SER A 216 19.94 -10.35 1.93
CA SER A 216 19.96 -9.88 3.31
C SER A 216 18.57 -9.96 3.93
N LYS A 217 18.48 -10.68 5.06
CA LYS A 217 17.32 -10.67 5.96
C LYS A 217 16.89 -9.22 6.20
N THR A 218 15.83 -8.76 5.54
CA THR A 218 15.03 -7.65 6.04
C THR A 218 14.24 -8.19 7.23
N LYS A 219 14.94 -8.27 8.37
CA LYS A 219 14.36 -8.50 9.68
C LYS A 219 13.61 -7.22 10.07
N TYR A 220 12.40 -7.04 9.56
CA TYR A 220 11.45 -6.11 10.15
C TYR A 220 10.92 -6.74 11.43
N THR A 221 11.70 -6.67 12.51
CA THR A 221 11.21 -6.96 13.86
C THR A 221 10.32 -5.79 14.30
N PHE A 222 9.01 -5.96 14.14
CA PHE A 222 8.01 -5.30 14.98
C PHE A 222 7.99 -6.02 16.34
N GLU A 223 9.09 -5.91 17.10
CA GLU A 223 9.04 -6.18 18.53
C GLU A 223 8.93 -4.83 19.23
N GLY A 224 7.68 -4.43 19.47
CA GLY A 224 7.37 -3.40 20.45
C GLY A 224 7.96 -3.84 21.78
N LYS A 225 8.92 -3.06 22.28
CA LYS A 225 9.49 -3.23 23.61
C LYS A 225 8.35 -3.04 24.63
N THR A 226 7.75 -4.13 25.08
CA THR A 226 7.05 -4.13 26.36
C THR A 226 8.13 -4.22 27.42
N LYS A 227 8.53 -3.07 27.97
CA LYS A 227 9.27 -3.04 29.22
C LYS A 227 8.26 -3.33 30.34
N VAL A 228 8.50 -4.39 31.08
CA VAL A 228 8.01 -4.58 32.45
C VAL A 228 8.92 -3.78 33.38
#